data_AF-A0A3D4PMN4-F1
#
_entry.id   AF-A0A3D4PMN4-F1
#
_cell.length_a   1.000
_cell.length_b   1.000
_cell.length_c   1.000
_cell.angle_alpha   90.00
_cell.angle_beta   90.00
_cell.angle_gamma   90.00
#
_symmetry.space_group_name_H-M   'P 1'
#
loop_
_entity.id
_entity.type
_entity.pdbx_description
1 polymer ?
#
loop_
_entity_poly.entity_id
_entity_poly.type
_entity_poly.pdbx_seq_one_letter_code
_entity_poly.pdbx_strand_id
1 'polypeptide(L)'
;MNAALAAVTANYHGCSNEQIISGIENATLPPGRLQQICPDHPVHCFVDYAHTPDAIENVISTMKQLVEGKLICLFGAGGNRDRSKRSLMTQAALRADRIILTADNSRQESTQQILDDLISGFPQGRFADCIEPDRRTAIRWAIEQAEPGDCVLILGRGHELNQIIGDQSIPFDDAYEAEQVLNSLSAISSPILLKSA
;
A
#
# COMPACT_ATOMS: atom_id res chain seq x y z
N MET A 1 -9.96 16.00 -1.46
CA MET A 1 -11.43 16.18 -1.54
C MET A 1 -12.13 15.90 -0.21
N ASN A 2 -11.87 14.76 0.46
CA ASN A 2 -12.57 14.37 1.70
C ASN A 2 -12.55 15.43 2.80
N ALA A 3 -11.38 16.00 3.12
CA ALA A 3 -11.28 17.05 4.15
C ALA A 3 -12.08 18.32 3.82
N ALA A 4 -12.11 18.73 2.55
CA ALA A 4 -12.89 19.88 2.11
C ALA A 4 -14.40 19.63 2.25
N LEU A 5 -14.88 18.44 1.88
CA LEU A 5 -16.29 18.09 2.07
C LEU A 5 -16.66 18.03 3.56
N ALA A 6 -15.79 17.44 4.40
CA ALA A 6 -15.98 17.43 5.85
C ALA A 6 -16.06 18.84 6.44
N ALA A 7 -15.19 19.76 6.00
CA ALA A 7 -15.23 21.16 6.40
C ALA A 7 -16.54 21.86 5.99
N VAL A 8 -16.99 21.65 4.75
CA VAL A 8 -18.26 22.22 4.25
C VAL A 8 -19.44 21.68 5.05
N THR A 9 -19.47 20.37 5.34
CA THR A 9 -20.51 19.75 6.17
C THR A 9 -20.50 20.30 7.60
N ALA A 10 -19.32 20.40 8.22
CA ALA A 10 -19.19 20.98 9.56
C ALA A 10 -19.68 22.44 9.61
N ASN A 11 -19.31 23.24 8.60
CA ASN A 11 -19.80 24.61 8.45
C ASN A 11 -21.33 24.66 8.28
N TYR A 12 -21.91 23.78 7.46
CA TYR A 12 -23.37 23.67 7.29
C TYR A 12 -24.09 23.34 8.61
N HIS A 13 -23.46 22.58 9.49
CA HIS A 13 -23.96 22.25 10.83
C HIS A 13 -23.63 23.29 11.91
N GLY A 14 -23.06 24.44 11.53
CA GLY A 14 -22.84 25.57 12.42
C GLY A 14 -21.52 25.54 13.21
N CYS A 15 -20.56 24.67 12.84
CA CYS A 15 -19.20 24.77 13.39
C CYS A 15 -18.53 26.08 12.91
N SER A 16 -17.84 26.77 13.82
CA SER A 16 -17.06 27.95 13.46
C SER A 16 -15.82 27.57 12.63
N ASN A 17 -15.25 28.54 11.92
CA ASN A 17 -14.01 28.32 11.17
C ASN A 17 -12.87 27.83 12.07
N GLU A 18 -12.76 28.34 13.29
CA GLU A 18 -11.75 27.93 14.26
C GLU A 18 -11.94 26.46 14.66
N GLN A 19 -13.18 26.03 14.89
CA GLN A 19 -13.51 24.63 15.20
C GLN A 19 -13.19 23.70 14.01
N ILE A 20 -13.46 24.14 12.78
CA ILE A 20 -13.19 23.37 11.56
C ILE A 20 -11.69 23.22 11.33
N ILE A 21 -10.92 24.31 11.44
CA ILE A 21 -9.46 24.31 11.29
C ILE A 21 -8.85 23.38 12.34
N SER A 22 -9.20 23.59 13.62
CA SER A 22 -8.74 22.75 14.73
C SER A 22 -9.12 21.27 14.52
N GLY A 23 -10.33 21.00 14.03
CA GLY A 23 -10.78 19.65 13.71
C GLY A 23 -9.97 18.98 12.60
N ILE A 24 -9.61 19.71 11.54
CA ILE A 24 -8.78 19.20 10.45
C ILE A 24 -7.33 18.98 10.91
N GLU A 25 -6.74 19.92 11.66
CA GLU A 25 -5.37 19.82 12.17
C GLU A 25 -5.18 18.61 13.08
N ASN A 26 -6.21 18.24 13.86
CA ASN A 26 -6.17 17.13 14.80
C ASN A 26 -6.79 15.84 14.24
N ALA A 27 -7.26 15.83 12.98
CA ALA A 27 -7.87 14.65 12.39
C ALA A 27 -6.81 13.56 12.18
N THR A 28 -7.09 12.36 12.70
CA THR A 28 -6.28 11.18 12.39
C THR A 28 -6.76 10.55 11.09
N LEU A 29 -5.82 10.03 10.30
CA LEU A 29 -6.16 9.26 9.11
C LEU A 29 -6.85 7.95 9.52
N PRO A 30 -7.93 7.55 8.83
CA PRO A 30 -8.50 6.22 9.02
C PRO A 30 -7.45 5.13 8.77
N PRO A 31 -7.45 4.03 9.54
CA PRO A 31 -6.58 2.88 9.25
C PRO A 31 -6.70 2.43 7.79
N GLY A 32 -5.55 2.12 7.17
CA GLY A 32 -5.46 1.70 5.77
C GLY A 32 -5.84 2.79 4.74
N ARG A 33 -5.67 4.08 5.07
CA ARG A 33 -5.78 5.21 4.12
C ARG A 33 -4.51 6.05 4.19
N LEU A 34 -3.58 5.81 3.26
CA LEU A 34 -2.21 6.32 3.29
C LEU A 34 -1.62 6.28 4.71
N GLN A 35 -1.82 5.13 5.38
CA GLN A 35 -1.36 4.93 6.74
C GLN A 35 0.16 4.71 6.70
N GLN A 36 0.91 5.65 7.27
CA GLN A 36 2.36 5.51 7.40
C GLN A 36 2.71 4.47 8.46
N ILE A 37 3.66 3.60 8.14
CA ILE A 37 4.17 2.55 9.01
C ILE A 37 5.61 2.89 9.40
N CYS A 38 5.93 2.80 10.69
CA CYS A 38 7.24 3.15 11.26
C CYS A 38 7.79 4.50 10.74
N PRO A 39 7.20 5.65 11.10
CA PRO A 39 7.51 6.96 10.50
C PRO A 39 8.98 7.38 10.56
N ASP A 40 9.71 6.92 11.58
CA ASP A 40 11.13 7.23 11.79
C ASP A 40 12.08 6.32 11.01
N HIS A 41 11.55 5.36 10.24
CA HIS A 41 12.37 4.44 9.44
C HIS A 41 12.92 5.13 8.18
N PRO A 42 14.18 4.87 7.77
CA PRO A 42 14.78 5.51 6.59
C PRO A 42 14.13 5.11 5.25
N VAL A 43 13.53 3.93 5.18
CA VAL A 43 12.61 3.54 4.09
C VAL A 43 11.20 3.93 4.50
N HIS A 44 10.52 4.71 3.66
CA HIS A 44 9.13 5.07 3.88
C HIS A 44 8.21 3.89 3.52
N CYS A 45 7.16 3.65 4.31
CA CYS A 45 6.20 2.59 4.04
C CYS A 45 4.78 3.08 4.31
N PHE A 46 3.87 2.85 3.35
CA PHE A 46 2.47 3.25 3.44
C PHE A 46 1.53 2.11 3.05
N VAL A 47 0.44 1.95 3.80
CA VAL A 47 -0.66 1.04 3.48
C VAL A 47 -1.89 1.83 3.06
N ASP A 48 -2.48 1.49 1.91
CA ASP A 48 -3.70 2.13 1.40
C ASP A 48 -4.69 1.11 0.77
N TYR A 49 -5.96 1.46 0.79
CA TYR A 49 -7.07 0.62 0.30
C TYR A 49 -7.35 0.73 -1.20
N ALA A 50 -6.59 1.53 -1.93
CA ALA A 50 -6.75 1.69 -3.37
C ALA A 50 -6.72 0.32 -4.09
N HIS A 51 -7.86 -0.07 -4.66
CA HIS A 51 -8.05 -1.34 -5.37
C HIS A 51 -8.83 -1.15 -6.68
N THR A 52 -8.93 0.09 -7.15
CA THR A 52 -9.50 0.46 -8.46
C THR A 52 -8.45 1.25 -9.24
N PRO A 53 -8.49 1.24 -10.59
CA PRO A 53 -7.51 1.98 -11.40
C PRO A 53 -7.40 3.45 -10.99
N ASP A 54 -8.54 4.16 -10.86
CA ASP A 54 -8.56 5.57 -10.48
C ASP A 54 -7.98 5.82 -9.09
N ALA A 55 -8.26 4.93 -8.11
CA ALA A 55 -7.71 5.07 -6.78
C ALA A 55 -6.20 4.86 -6.77
N ILE A 56 -5.71 3.86 -7.53
CA ILE A 56 -4.27 3.57 -7.66
C ILE A 56 -3.56 4.77 -8.32
N GLU A 57 -4.09 5.30 -9.43
CA GLU A 57 -3.51 6.45 -10.14
C GLU A 57 -3.44 7.67 -9.22
N ASN A 58 -4.51 7.95 -8.45
CA ASN A 58 -4.56 9.08 -7.52
C ASN A 58 -3.51 8.96 -6.41
N VAL A 59 -3.39 7.78 -5.80
CA VAL A 59 -2.43 7.55 -4.71
C VAL A 59 -1.02 7.63 -5.27
N ILE A 60 -0.72 6.97 -6.39
CA ILE A 60 0.63 7.00 -6.99
C ILE A 60 1.02 8.41 -7.43
N SER A 61 0.10 9.14 -8.06
CA SER A 61 0.36 10.54 -8.46
C SER A 61 0.66 11.43 -7.27
N THR A 62 -0.02 11.21 -6.14
CA THR A 62 0.25 11.92 -4.88
C THR A 62 1.62 11.54 -4.34
N MET A 63 1.92 10.24 -4.23
CA MET A 63 3.18 9.77 -3.66
C MET A 63 4.39 10.17 -4.51
N LYS A 64 4.29 10.18 -5.84
CA LYS A 64 5.38 10.65 -6.73
C LYS A 64 5.74 12.13 -6.55
N GLN A 65 4.87 12.94 -5.94
CA GLN A 65 5.19 14.34 -5.61
C GLN A 65 5.87 14.49 -4.24
N LEU A 66 5.77 13.47 -3.39
CA LEU A 66 6.24 13.50 -2.00
C LEU A 66 7.53 12.69 -1.79
N VAL A 67 7.73 11.64 -2.58
CA VAL A 67 8.85 10.70 -2.45
C VAL A 67 10.03 11.18 -3.29
N GLU A 68 11.19 11.34 -2.66
CA GLU A 68 12.45 11.70 -3.32
C GLU A 68 13.14 10.49 -3.97
N GLY A 69 13.08 9.32 -3.33
CA GLY A 69 13.61 8.06 -3.85
C GLY A 69 12.68 7.36 -4.85
N LYS A 70 12.84 6.04 -4.97
CA LYS A 70 11.98 5.20 -5.80
C LYS A 70 10.66 4.92 -5.10
N LEU A 71 9.57 4.98 -5.85
CA LEU A 71 8.26 4.48 -5.44
C LEU A 71 8.11 3.02 -5.86
N ILE A 72 7.99 2.13 -4.88
CA ILE A 72 7.81 0.69 -5.04
C ILE A 72 6.35 0.38 -4.73
N CYS A 73 5.56 0.03 -5.76
CA CYS A 73 4.14 -0.25 -5.62
C CYS A 73 3.88 -1.76 -5.58
N LEU A 74 3.31 -2.24 -4.47
CA LEU A 74 2.89 -3.63 -4.29
C LEU A 74 1.37 -3.71 -4.26
N PHE A 75 0.78 -4.54 -5.13
CA PHE A 75 -0.66 -4.71 -5.16
C PHE A 75 -1.10 -6.06 -5.75
N GLY A 76 -2.35 -6.42 -5.49
CA GLY A 76 -3.04 -7.55 -6.08
C GLY A 76 -4.43 -7.13 -6.56
N ALA A 77 -5.27 -8.11 -6.89
CA ALA A 77 -6.67 -7.87 -7.20
C ALA A 77 -7.57 -8.93 -6.57
N GLY A 78 -8.78 -8.53 -6.20
CA GLY A 78 -9.78 -9.46 -5.70
C GLY A 78 -10.30 -10.42 -6.79
N GLY A 79 -10.39 -11.71 -6.45
CA GLY A 79 -11.05 -12.72 -7.27
C GLY A 79 -12.58 -12.68 -7.13
N ASN A 80 -13.30 -13.30 -8.08
CA ASN A 80 -14.77 -13.27 -8.18
C ASN A 80 -15.35 -11.84 -8.19
N ARG A 81 -14.61 -10.91 -8.79
CA ARG A 81 -14.97 -9.49 -8.93
C ARG A 81 -14.80 -9.07 -10.38
N ASP A 82 -14.89 -7.77 -10.63
CA ASP A 82 -14.60 -7.20 -11.94
C ASP A 82 -13.17 -7.55 -12.38
N ARG A 83 -13.08 -8.44 -13.38
CA ARG A 83 -11.84 -8.87 -14.01
C ARG A 83 -11.32 -7.83 -15.00
N SER A 84 -12.20 -7.04 -15.62
CA SER A 84 -11.84 -6.09 -16.66
C SER A 84 -10.96 -4.95 -16.16
N LYS A 85 -11.05 -4.61 -14.86
CA LYS A 85 -10.19 -3.58 -14.26
C LYS A 85 -8.76 -4.05 -13.95
N ARG A 86 -8.44 -5.35 -13.98
CA ARG A 86 -7.13 -5.86 -13.52
C ARG A 86 -5.98 -5.31 -14.36
N SER A 87 -6.10 -5.41 -15.69
CA SER A 87 -5.11 -4.82 -16.59
C SER A 87 -5.02 -3.30 -16.43
N LEU A 88 -6.15 -2.61 -16.21
CA LEU A 88 -6.20 -1.16 -15.97
C LEU A 88 -5.55 -0.76 -14.63
N MET A 89 -5.67 -1.59 -13.59
CA MET A 89 -4.98 -1.37 -12.32
C MET A 89 -3.47 -1.41 -12.51
N THR A 90 -2.96 -2.36 -13.30
CA THR A 90 -1.54 -2.38 -13.67
C THR A 90 -1.15 -1.13 -14.43
N GLN A 91 -1.95 -0.69 -15.42
CA GLN A 91 -1.67 0.54 -16.18
C GLN A 91 -1.58 1.77 -15.28
N ALA A 92 -2.51 1.93 -14.33
CA ALA A 92 -2.49 3.00 -13.34
C ALA A 92 -1.26 2.90 -12.40
N ALA A 93 -0.75 1.69 -12.17
CA ALA A 93 0.42 1.49 -11.33
C ALA A 93 1.75 1.89 -12.01
N LEU A 94 1.81 1.96 -13.34
CA LEU A 94 3.04 2.13 -14.13
C LEU A 94 3.80 3.44 -13.89
N ARG A 95 3.22 4.41 -13.19
CA ARG A 95 3.94 5.63 -12.78
C ARG A 95 4.87 5.42 -11.58
N ALA A 96 4.70 4.31 -10.85
CA ALA A 96 5.68 3.87 -9.88
C ALA A 96 6.96 3.38 -10.57
N ASP A 97 8.07 3.48 -9.85
CA ASP A 97 9.40 3.12 -10.36
C ASP A 97 9.57 1.59 -10.39
N ARG A 98 8.96 0.89 -9.42
CA ARG A 98 8.96 -0.58 -9.33
C ARG A 98 7.57 -1.12 -9.04
N ILE A 99 7.25 -2.27 -9.65
CA ILE A 99 5.94 -2.92 -9.52
C ILE A 99 6.09 -4.34 -8.97
N ILE A 100 5.35 -4.64 -7.91
CA ILE A 100 5.28 -5.96 -7.30
C ILE A 100 3.83 -6.43 -7.38
N LEU A 101 3.63 -7.59 -8.00
CA LEU A 101 2.32 -8.24 -8.06
C LEU A 101 2.25 -9.35 -7.03
N THR A 102 1.13 -9.41 -6.30
CA THR A 102 0.89 -10.40 -5.26
C THR A 102 -0.58 -10.82 -5.20
N ALA A 103 -0.90 -11.84 -4.40
CA ALA A 103 -2.27 -12.09 -4.02
C ALA A 103 -2.87 -10.96 -3.16
N ASP A 104 -4.17 -10.77 -3.33
CA ASP A 104 -5.10 -10.11 -2.42
C ASP A 104 -6.12 -11.19 -2.00
N ASN A 105 -7.41 -10.89 -1.97
CA ASN A 105 -8.49 -11.83 -1.73
C ASN A 105 -8.84 -12.60 -3.02
N SER A 106 -8.12 -13.69 -3.31
CA SER A 106 -8.38 -14.54 -4.49
C SER A 106 -9.75 -15.22 -4.47
N ARG A 107 -10.33 -15.45 -3.28
CA ARG A 107 -11.62 -16.15 -3.14
C ARG A 107 -11.60 -17.49 -3.91
N GLN A 108 -12.63 -17.78 -4.70
CA GLN A 108 -12.75 -19.04 -5.44
C GLN A 108 -12.01 -19.03 -6.79
N GLU A 109 -11.34 -17.93 -7.12
CA GLU A 109 -10.59 -17.80 -8.36
C GLU A 109 -9.13 -18.17 -8.15
N SER A 110 -8.48 -18.69 -9.20
CA SER A 110 -7.05 -19.01 -9.13
C SER A 110 -6.23 -17.73 -8.95
N THR A 111 -5.41 -17.69 -7.90
CA THR A 111 -4.43 -16.61 -7.70
C THR A 111 -3.55 -16.41 -8.93
N GLN A 112 -3.13 -17.49 -9.59
CA GLN A 112 -2.32 -17.39 -10.80
C GLN A 112 -3.08 -16.70 -11.94
N GLN A 113 -4.36 -17.02 -12.15
CA GLN A 113 -5.17 -16.37 -13.19
C GLN A 113 -5.33 -14.88 -12.93
N ILE A 114 -5.50 -14.48 -11.67
CA ILE A 114 -5.58 -13.07 -11.28
C ILE A 114 -4.25 -12.35 -11.59
N LEU A 115 -3.12 -12.98 -11.24
CA LEU A 115 -1.80 -12.45 -11.55
C LEU A 115 -1.58 -12.34 -13.06
N ASP A 116 -1.96 -13.34 -13.85
CA ASP A 116 -1.86 -13.31 -15.31
C ASP A 116 -2.67 -12.15 -15.92
N ASP A 117 -3.87 -11.87 -15.38
CA ASP A 117 -4.67 -10.73 -15.82
C ASP A 117 -4.01 -9.39 -15.47
N LEU A 118 -3.40 -9.28 -14.30
CA LEU A 118 -2.62 -8.10 -13.92
C LEU A 118 -1.41 -7.93 -14.85
N ILE A 119 -0.71 -9.02 -15.16
CA ILE A 119 0.45 -9.04 -16.08
C ILE A 119 0.03 -8.55 -17.47
N SER A 120 -1.18 -8.88 -17.94
CA SER A 120 -1.68 -8.42 -19.24
C SER A 120 -1.82 -6.89 -19.37
N GLY A 121 -1.79 -6.16 -18.24
CA GLY A 121 -1.82 -4.70 -18.23
C GLY A 121 -0.47 -4.02 -18.50
N PHE A 122 0.64 -4.76 -18.52
CA PHE A 122 1.95 -4.19 -18.85
C PHE A 122 2.08 -3.92 -20.37
N PRO A 123 2.67 -2.77 -20.77
CA PRO A 123 3.05 -2.55 -22.15
C PRO A 123 4.23 -3.45 -22.54
N GLN A 124 4.40 -3.66 -23.84
CA GLN A 124 5.50 -4.47 -24.37
C GLN A 124 6.86 -3.98 -23.85
N GLY A 125 7.67 -4.92 -23.33
CA GLY A 125 9.01 -4.64 -22.81
C GLY A 125 9.06 -4.12 -21.37
N ARG A 126 7.91 -3.93 -20.71
CA ARG A 126 7.82 -3.65 -19.28
C ARG A 126 7.25 -4.88 -18.55
N PHE A 127 7.79 -5.16 -17.37
CA PHE A 127 7.40 -6.31 -16.56
C PHE A 127 7.31 -5.90 -15.10
N ALA A 128 6.64 -6.72 -14.29
CA ALA A 128 6.73 -6.61 -12.85
C ALA A 128 8.16 -6.94 -12.39
N ASP A 129 8.66 -6.19 -11.40
CA ASP A 129 9.94 -6.44 -10.75
C ASP A 129 9.91 -7.74 -9.92
N CYS A 130 8.74 -8.08 -9.39
CA CYS A 130 8.50 -9.30 -8.63
C CYS A 130 7.03 -9.74 -8.78
N ILE A 131 6.82 -11.06 -8.87
CA ILE A 131 5.51 -11.70 -8.85
C ILE A 131 5.58 -12.76 -7.77
N GLU A 132 4.96 -12.49 -6.62
CA GLU A 132 5.03 -13.36 -5.44
C GLU A 132 3.60 -13.56 -4.90
N PRO A 133 2.98 -14.74 -5.09
CA PRO A 133 1.62 -15.01 -4.62
C PRO A 133 1.44 -14.91 -3.11
N ASP A 134 2.46 -15.20 -2.30
CA ASP A 134 2.38 -15.05 -0.84
C ASP A 134 2.58 -13.57 -0.45
N ARG A 135 1.49 -12.92 -0.03
CA ARG A 135 1.49 -11.47 0.24
C ARG A 135 2.47 -11.06 1.33
N ARG A 136 2.70 -11.90 2.34
CA ARG A 136 3.68 -11.64 3.40
C ARG A 136 5.09 -11.63 2.84
N THR A 137 5.41 -12.60 2.00
CA THR A 137 6.70 -12.71 1.31
C THR A 137 6.91 -11.55 0.34
N ALA A 138 5.87 -11.15 -0.39
CA ALA A 138 5.93 -10.00 -1.29
C ALA A 138 6.19 -8.69 -0.53
N ILE A 139 5.52 -8.45 0.60
CA ILE A 139 5.73 -7.28 1.46
C ILE A 139 7.16 -7.25 2.00
N ARG A 140 7.63 -8.38 2.53
CA ARG A 140 9.02 -8.52 2.99
C ARG A 140 10.01 -8.17 1.89
N TRP A 141 9.85 -8.78 0.72
CA TRP A 141 10.73 -8.54 -0.41
C TRP A 141 10.71 -7.06 -0.82
N ALA A 142 9.54 -6.42 -0.90
CA ALA A 142 9.42 -5.02 -1.24
C ALA A 142 10.26 -4.11 -0.32
N ILE A 143 10.17 -4.36 0.98
CA ILE A 143 10.85 -3.58 2.02
C ILE A 143 12.36 -3.87 2.04
N GLU A 144 12.76 -5.14 1.93
CA GLU A 144 14.17 -5.54 1.92
C GLU A 144 14.92 -5.07 0.67
N GLN A 145 14.20 -4.79 -0.43
CA GLN A 145 14.78 -4.27 -1.67
C GLN A 145 14.72 -2.75 -1.80
N ALA A 146 14.21 -2.05 -0.80
CA ALA A 146 14.12 -0.59 -0.76
C ALA A 146 15.39 0.02 -0.15
N GLU A 147 15.85 1.13 -0.71
CA GLU A 147 16.96 1.91 -0.18
C GLU A 147 16.47 3.05 0.72
N PRO A 148 17.29 3.59 1.65
CA PRO A 148 16.95 4.81 2.38
C PRO A 148 16.45 5.94 1.46
N GLY A 149 15.29 6.51 1.77
CA GLY A 149 14.61 7.52 0.96
C GLY A 149 13.61 6.96 -0.06
N ASP A 150 13.64 5.64 -0.34
CA ASP A 150 12.60 4.97 -1.13
C ASP A 150 11.29 4.87 -0.33
N CYS A 151 10.20 4.65 -1.07
CA CYS A 151 8.87 4.44 -0.51
C CYS A 151 8.25 3.14 -1.01
N VAL A 152 7.90 2.27 -0.07
CA VAL A 152 7.07 1.08 -0.32
C VAL A 152 5.60 1.44 -0.11
N LEU A 153 4.80 1.29 -1.16
CA LEU A 153 3.37 1.55 -1.16
C LEU A 153 2.60 0.23 -1.33
N ILE A 154 1.94 -0.21 -0.26
CA ILE A 154 1.18 -1.46 -0.18
C ILE A 154 -0.30 -1.14 -0.42
N LEU A 155 -0.85 -1.61 -1.53
CA LEU A 155 -2.22 -1.27 -1.96
C LEU A 155 -3.17 -2.47 -1.93
N GLY A 156 -4.45 -2.16 -1.79
CA GLY A 156 -5.57 -3.06 -2.07
C GLY A 156 -6.44 -3.37 -0.85
N ARG A 157 -5.80 -3.75 0.26
CA ARG A 157 -6.47 -4.29 1.45
C ARG A 157 -6.69 -3.28 2.56
N GLY A 158 -5.86 -2.24 2.65
CA GLY A 158 -6.01 -1.18 3.66
C GLY A 158 -6.09 -1.75 5.09
N HIS A 159 -7.25 -1.61 5.74
CA HIS A 159 -7.49 -2.06 7.12
C HIS A 159 -8.05 -3.49 7.24
N GLU A 160 -8.07 -4.26 6.15
CA GLU A 160 -8.54 -5.65 6.20
C GLU A 160 -7.59 -6.53 7.01
N LEU A 161 -8.15 -7.27 7.97
CA LEU A 161 -7.40 -8.13 8.90
C LEU A 161 -7.42 -9.63 8.53
N ASN A 162 -8.01 -9.98 7.39
CA ASN A 162 -8.05 -11.35 6.88
C ASN A 162 -7.88 -11.39 5.36
N GLN A 163 -7.15 -12.39 4.86
CA GLN A 163 -7.02 -12.69 3.44
C GLN A 163 -7.88 -13.91 3.09
N ILE A 164 -8.70 -13.80 2.05
CA ILE A 164 -9.62 -14.86 1.62
C ILE A 164 -9.04 -15.62 0.43
N ILE A 165 -8.71 -16.89 0.62
CA ILE A 165 -8.21 -17.80 -0.42
C ILE A 165 -9.05 -19.09 -0.40
N GLY A 166 -9.76 -19.38 -1.48
CA GLY A 166 -10.79 -20.40 -1.52
C GLY A 166 -11.87 -20.14 -0.46
N ASP A 167 -12.11 -21.16 0.35
CA ASP A 167 -13.01 -21.10 1.52
C ASP A 167 -12.30 -20.66 2.82
N GLN A 168 -10.99 -20.38 2.76
CA GLN A 168 -10.21 -20.02 3.95
C GLN A 168 -10.18 -18.51 4.15
N SER A 169 -10.40 -18.09 5.40
CA SER A 169 -10.14 -16.74 5.89
C SER A 169 -8.91 -16.78 6.77
N ILE A 170 -7.78 -16.34 6.24
CA ILE A 170 -6.47 -16.40 6.90
C ILE A 170 -6.22 -15.06 7.59
N PRO A 171 -5.93 -15.01 8.91
CA PRO A 171 -5.57 -13.75 9.58
C PRO A 171 -4.35 -13.11 8.91
N PHE A 172 -4.53 -11.87 8.44
CA PHE A 172 -3.50 -11.14 7.70
C PHE A 172 -3.79 -9.64 7.73
N ASP A 173 -2.82 -8.86 8.22
CA ASP A 173 -2.87 -7.39 8.26
C ASP A 173 -1.61 -6.83 7.57
N ASP A 174 -1.81 -6.07 6.49
CA ASP A 174 -0.71 -5.48 5.72
C ASP A 174 0.16 -4.54 6.57
N ALA A 175 -0.47 -3.78 7.48
CA ALA A 175 0.23 -2.82 8.34
C ALA A 175 1.11 -3.55 9.35
N TYR A 176 0.58 -4.60 9.96
CA TYR A 176 1.32 -5.45 10.88
C TYR A 176 2.51 -6.15 10.19
N GLU A 177 2.30 -6.76 9.02
CA GLU A 177 3.37 -7.45 8.30
C GLU A 177 4.49 -6.48 7.89
N ALA A 178 4.15 -5.28 7.43
CA ALA A 178 5.12 -4.25 7.10
C ALA A 178 5.92 -3.77 8.32
N GLU A 179 5.24 -3.48 9.44
CA GLU A 179 5.85 -3.05 10.70
C GLU A 179 6.88 -4.08 11.20
N GLN A 180 6.53 -5.37 11.16
CA GLN A 180 7.41 -6.45 11.60
C GLN A 180 8.71 -6.51 10.79
N VAL A 181 8.63 -6.30 9.47
CA VAL A 181 9.82 -6.30 8.60
C VAL A 181 10.68 -5.06 8.87
N LEU A 182 10.10 -3.86 8.92
CA LEU A 182 10.82 -2.60 9.16
C LEU A 182 11.55 -2.60 10.51
N ASN A 183 10.88 -3.08 11.56
CA ASN A 183 11.48 -3.20 12.89
C ASN A 183 12.65 -4.20 12.91
N SER A 184 12.53 -5.30 12.16
CA SER A 184 13.61 -6.30 12.08
C SER A 184 14.87 -5.74 11.41
N LEU A 185 14.74 -4.93 10.36
CA LEU A 185 15.88 -4.31 9.65
C LEU A 185 16.56 -3.21 10.48
N SER A 186 15.77 -2.48 11.26
CA SER A 186 16.30 -1.46 12.19
C SER A 186 17.13 -2.08 13.32
N ALA A 187 16.70 -3.22 13.85
CA ALA A 187 17.43 -3.95 14.89
C ALA A 187 18.78 -4.48 14.40
N ILE A 188 18.89 -4.87 13.13
CA ILE A 188 20.13 -5.36 12.52
C ILE A 188 21.12 -4.21 12.25
N SER A 189 20.62 -3.02 11.95
CA SER A 189 21.44 -1.84 11.60
C SER A 189 21.98 -1.08 12.81
N SER A 190 21.53 -1.40 14.02
CA SER A 190 22.07 -0.83 15.25
C SER A 190 23.40 -1.50 15.60
N PRO A 191 24.55 -0.80 15.58
CA PRO A 191 25.81 -1.41 15.97
C PRO A 191 25.68 -1.85 17.43
N ILE A 192 25.90 -3.13 17.67
CA ILE A 192 26.15 -3.65 19.01
C ILE A 192 27.33 -2.83 19.55
N LEU A 193 27.04 -1.89 20.45
CA LEU A 193 28.04 -1.33 21.34
C LEU A 193 28.58 -2.51 22.15
N LEU A 194 29.66 -3.11 21.65
CA LEU A 194 30.55 -3.97 22.41
C LEU A 194 30.97 -3.15 23.62
N LYS A 195 30.27 -3.36 24.75
CA LYS A 195 30.73 -2.92 26.05
C LYS A 195 32.02 -3.67 26.35
N SER A 196 33.15 -3.06 26.01
CA SER A 196 34.42 -3.36 26.63
C SER A 196 34.36 -2.86 28.07
N ALA A 197 34.18 -3.79 29.01
CA ALA A 197 34.50 -3.62 30.42
C ALA A 197 35.23 -4.88 30.90
#